data_AF-A0A952IA50-F1
#
_entry.id   AF-A0A952IA50-F1
#
_cell.length_a   1.000
_cell.length_b   1.000
_cell.length_c   1.000
_cell.angle_alpha   90.00
_cell.angle_beta   90.00
_cell.angle_gamma   90.00
#
_symmetry.space_group_name_H-M   'P 1'
#
loop_
_entity.id
_entity.type
_entity.pdbx_description
1 polymer ?
#
loop_
_entity_poly.entity_id
_entity_poly.type
_entity_poly.pdbx_seq_one_letter_code
_entity_poly.pdbx_strand_id
1 'polypeptide(L)'
;MKNLYLFSSVLICAGLISMNYLQENTIQPSQTWDVNKSLAELLQNLGDSLKNPIPQNLNSELVKRGEEIIKFGKTTGPLGKSSKYISKYYNCISCHNTEIEAPNLKVSDPETRLT
;
A
#
# COMPACT_ATOMS: atom_id res chain seq x y z
N MET A 1 11.31 -57.55 -12.19
CA MET A 1 11.16 -56.58 -11.08
C MET A 1 12.07 -55.37 -11.23
N LYS A 2 13.39 -55.52 -11.46
CA LYS A 2 14.34 -54.40 -11.63
C LYS A 2 13.93 -53.37 -12.70
N ASN A 3 13.43 -53.84 -13.85
CA ASN A 3 12.96 -52.96 -14.93
C ASN A 3 11.69 -52.18 -14.55
N LEU A 4 10.81 -52.75 -13.71
CA LEU A 4 9.59 -52.10 -13.24
C LEU A 4 9.90 -50.92 -12.30
N TYR A 5 10.90 -51.08 -11.43
CA TYR A 5 11.40 -49.98 -10.59
C TYR A 5 12.09 -48.89 -11.41
N LEU A 6 12.82 -49.28 -12.47
CA LEU A 6 13.46 -48.33 -13.38
C LEU A 6 12.41 -47.46 -14.10
N PHE A 7 11.36 -48.06 -14.66
CA PHE A 7 10.27 -47.32 -15.32
C PHE A 7 9.51 -46.40 -14.35
N SER A 8 9.23 -46.87 -13.14
CA SER A 8 8.58 -46.05 -12.10
C SER A 8 9.44 -44.84 -11.73
N SER A 9 10.75 -45.01 -11.56
CA SER A 9 11.68 -43.91 -11.23
C SER A 9 11.75 -42.84 -12.32
N VAL A 10 11.74 -43.23 -13.60
CA VAL A 10 11.78 -42.29 -14.73
C VAL A 10 10.49 -41.47 -14.82
N LEU A 11 9.33 -42.10 -14.59
CA LEU A 11 8.04 -41.39 -14.56
C LEU A 11 7.94 -40.38 -13.42
N ILE A 12 8.46 -40.73 -12.24
CA ILE A 12 8.49 -39.81 -11.09
C ILE A 12 9.40 -38.61 -11.40
N CYS A 13 10.60 -38.84 -11.94
CA CYS A 13 11.49 -37.76 -12.34
C CYS A 13 10.86 -36.85 -13.41
N ALA A 14 10.22 -37.43 -14.44
CA ALA A 14 9.54 -36.65 -15.47
C ALA A 14 8.39 -35.80 -14.91
N GLY A 15 7.63 -36.34 -13.96
CA GLY A 15 6.57 -35.60 -13.26
C GLY A 15 7.10 -34.45 -12.39
N LEU A 16 8.22 -34.66 -11.70
CA LEU A 16 8.85 -33.60 -10.89
C LEU A 16 9.43 -32.48 -11.77
N ILE A 17 10.01 -32.82 -12.93
CA ILE A 17 10.55 -31.84 -13.88
C ILE A 17 9.41 -31.00 -14.49
N SER A 18 8.31 -31.63 -14.90
CA SER A 18 7.16 -30.90 -15.46
C SER A 18 6.48 -30.00 -14.43
N MET A 19 6.41 -30.42 -13.17
CA MET A 19 5.84 -29.62 -12.09
C MET A 19 6.67 -28.36 -11.80
N ASN A 20 8.01 -28.44 -11.82
CA ASN A 20 8.88 -27.26 -11.70
C ASN A 20 8.74 -26.31 -12.90
N TYR A 21 8.63 -26.85 -14.12
CA TYR A 21 8.45 -26.04 -15.34
C TYR A 21 7.11 -25.29 -15.35
N LEU A 22 6.05 -25.89 -14.81
CA LEU A 22 4.76 -25.21 -14.63
C LEU A 22 4.83 -24.15 -13.52
N GLN A 23 5.63 -24.35 -12.48
CA GLN A 23 5.79 -23.39 -11.40
C GLN A 23 6.53 -22.12 -11.87
N GLU A 24 7.60 -22.25 -12.65
CA GLU A 24 8.31 -21.07 -13.20
C GLU A 24 7.43 -20.22 -14.13
N ASN A 25 6.52 -20.84 -14.88
CA ASN A 25 5.61 -20.13 -15.79
C ASN A 25 4.36 -19.55 -15.10
N THR A 26 4.12 -19.88 -13.82
CA THR A 26 2.99 -19.30 -13.04
C THR A 26 3.42 -18.18 -12.11
N ILE A 27 4.74 -17.97 -11.91
CA ILE A 27 5.23 -16.77 -11.24
C ILE A 27 5.01 -15.58 -12.17
N GLN A 28 3.85 -14.95 -12.01
CA GLN A 28 3.54 -13.66 -12.62
C GLN A 28 4.71 -12.71 -12.36
N PRO A 29 5.21 -11.97 -13.38
CA PRO A 29 6.24 -10.97 -13.16
C PRO A 29 5.79 -10.06 -12.03
N SER A 30 6.69 -9.76 -11.09
CA SER A 30 6.38 -8.91 -9.94
C SER A 30 5.67 -7.66 -10.45
N GLN A 31 4.40 -7.50 -10.08
CA GLN A 31 3.60 -6.37 -10.54
C GLN A 31 4.34 -5.08 -10.19
N THR A 32 4.77 -4.35 -11.20
CA THR A 32 5.45 -3.07 -11.02
C THR A 32 4.36 -2.02 -10.78
N TRP A 33 4.36 -1.46 -9.58
CA TRP A 33 3.41 -0.43 -9.19
C TRP A 33 3.97 0.95 -9.52
N ASP A 34 3.15 1.81 -10.09
CA ASP A 34 3.51 3.22 -10.31
C ASP A 34 3.64 3.92 -8.95
N VAL A 35 4.87 4.29 -8.59
CA VAL A 35 5.18 4.97 -7.32
C VAL A 35 4.59 6.38 -7.24
N ASN A 36 4.11 6.94 -8.35
CA ASN A 36 3.44 8.24 -8.38
C ASN A 36 1.93 8.14 -8.11
N LYS A 37 1.39 6.92 -8.03
CA LYS A 37 -0.02 6.69 -7.69
C LYS A 37 -0.22 6.72 -6.18
N SER A 38 -1.36 7.27 -5.77
CA SER A 38 -1.74 7.27 -4.36
C SER A 38 -2.03 5.84 -3.87
N LEU A 39 -1.83 5.60 -2.57
CA LEU A 39 -2.21 4.34 -1.93
C LEU A 39 -3.70 4.01 -2.17
N ALA A 40 -4.57 5.03 -2.18
CA ALA A 40 -6.00 4.84 -2.43
C ALA A 40 -6.31 4.36 -3.86
N GLU A 41 -5.59 4.83 -4.87
CA GLU A 41 -5.71 4.32 -6.25
C GLU A 41 -5.19 2.89 -6.36
N LEU A 42 -4.07 2.59 -5.69
CA LEU A 42 -3.52 1.24 -5.65
C LEU A 42 -4.52 0.24 -5.05
N LEU A 43 -5.10 0.55 -3.90
CA LEU A 43 -6.07 -0.32 -3.23
C LEU A 43 -7.33 -0.55 -4.08
N GLN A 44 -7.81 0.48 -4.78
CA GLN A 44 -8.92 0.32 -5.74
C GLN A 44 -8.58 -0.65 -6.87
N ASN A 45 -7.39 -0.55 -7.44
CA ASN A 45 -6.94 -1.47 -8.49
C ASN A 45 -6.84 -2.91 -7.99
N LEU A 46 -6.62 -3.10 -6.70
CA LEU A 46 -6.62 -4.41 -6.02
C LEU A 46 -8.04 -4.91 -5.66
N GLY A 47 -9.08 -4.17 -6.03
CA GLY A 47 -10.47 -4.53 -5.79
C GLY A 47 -11.05 -4.02 -4.46
N ASP A 48 -10.33 -3.14 -3.75
CA ASP A 48 -10.91 -2.48 -2.58
C ASP A 48 -12.01 -1.51 -3.00
N SER A 49 -13.18 -1.63 -2.37
CA SER A 49 -14.25 -0.66 -2.56
C SER A 49 -13.90 0.57 -1.74
N LEU A 50 -13.62 1.71 -2.38
CA LEU A 50 -13.48 2.97 -1.64
C LEU A 50 -14.71 3.17 -0.77
N LYS A 51 -14.55 3.05 0.56
CA LYS A 51 -15.63 3.35 1.51
C LYS A 51 -15.99 4.85 1.48
N ASN A 52 -15.07 5.69 1.01
CA ASN A 52 -15.24 7.14 0.94
C ASN A 52 -15.15 7.61 -0.52
N PRO A 53 -16.27 8.01 -1.14
CA PRO A 53 -16.25 8.55 -2.50
C PRO A 53 -15.47 9.87 -2.56
N ILE A 54 -14.75 10.07 -3.66
CA ILE A 54 -14.05 11.33 -3.94
C ILE A 54 -15.10 12.46 -4.07
N PRO A 55 -14.93 13.62 -3.40
CA PRO A 55 -15.86 14.73 -3.51
C PRO A 55 -16.03 15.21 -4.95
N GLN A 56 -17.28 15.43 -5.38
CA GLN A 56 -17.62 15.77 -6.78
C GLN A 56 -17.15 17.16 -7.27
N ASN A 57 -16.47 17.96 -6.44
CA ASN A 57 -16.01 19.31 -6.79
C ASN A 57 -14.64 19.60 -6.15
N LEU A 58 -13.68 18.69 -6.37
CA LEU A 58 -12.33 18.85 -5.85
C LEU A 58 -11.66 20.09 -6.49
N ASN A 59 -11.14 20.98 -5.66
CA ASN A 59 -10.30 22.10 -6.10
C ASN A 59 -9.11 22.26 -5.15
N SER A 60 -8.08 22.99 -5.60
CA SER A 60 -6.83 23.16 -4.85
C SER A 60 -7.05 23.74 -3.46
N GLU A 61 -8.05 24.63 -3.30
CA GLU A 61 -8.36 25.23 -2.01
C GLU A 61 -9.01 24.22 -1.06
N LEU A 62 -9.93 23.39 -1.55
CA LEU A 62 -10.54 22.32 -0.76
C LEU A 62 -9.49 21.28 -0.34
N VAL A 63 -8.57 20.92 -1.24
CA VAL A 63 -7.45 20.02 -0.94
C VAL A 63 -6.56 20.63 0.14
N LYS A 64 -6.17 21.90 -0.01
CA LYS A 64 -5.37 22.61 0.99
C LYS A 64 -6.06 22.66 2.35
N ARG A 65 -7.36 22.92 2.39
CA ARG A 65 -8.11 22.90 3.65
C ARG A 65 -8.12 21.53 4.31
N GLY A 66 -8.28 20.47 3.52
CA GLY A 66 -8.17 19.09 4.00
C GLY A 66 -6.79 18.79 4.59
N GLU A 67 -5.72 19.19 3.89
CA GLU A 67 -4.34 19.06 4.37
C GLU A 67 -4.12 19.80 5.69
N GLU A 68 -4.59 21.05 5.81
CA GLU A 68 -4.48 21.83 7.03
C GLU A 68 -5.23 21.18 8.20
N ILE A 69 -6.41 20.60 7.96
CA ILE A 69 -7.13 19.85 8.99
C ILE A 69 -6.31 18.64 9.47
N ILE A 70 -5.64 17.93 8.57
CA ILE A 70 -4.83 16.73 8.89
C ILE A 70 -3.47 17.07 9.50
N LYS A 71 -2.89 18.24 9.22
CA LYS A 71 -1.60 18.66 9.79
C LYS A 71 -1.73 19.49 11.06
N PHE A 72 -2.76 20.34 11.12
CA PHE A 72 -2.90 21.36 12.16
C PHE A 72 -4.21 21.26 12.94
N GLY A 73 -5.13 20.38 12.52
CA GLY A 73 -6.38 20.15 13.23
C GLY A 73 -7.41 21.23 13.02
N LYS A 74 -7.13 22.18 12.13
CA LYS A 74 -8.00 23.31 11.78
C LYS A 74 -7.59 23.84 10.41
N THR A 75 -8.47 24.64 9.81
CA THR A 75 -8.21 25.30 8.52
C THR A 75 -8.90 26.65 8.48
N THR A 76 -8.73 27.40 7.38
CA THR A 76 -9.51 28.59 7.07
C THR A 76 -10.69 28.21 6.18
N GLY A 77 -11.91 28.50 6.64
CA GLY A 77 -13.12 28.23 5.88
C GLY A 77 -13.29 29.16 4.67
N PRO A 78 -14.27 28.90 3.79
CA PRO A 78 -14.46 29.64 2.53
C PRO A 78 -14.67 31.15 2.69
N LEU A 79 -15.10 31.60 3.88
CA LEU A 79 -15.34 33.01 4.21
C LEU A 79 -14.16 33.66 4.95
N GLY A 80 -12.97 33.05 4.94
CA GLY A 80 -11.78 33.56 5.61
C GLY A 80 -11.74 33.37 7.12
N LYS A 81 -12.78 32.76 7.72
CA LYS A 81 -12.82 32.48 9.16
C LYS A 81 -12.15 31.14 9.48
N SER A 82 -11.30 31.11 10.51
CA SER A 82 -10.73 29.85 11.00
C SER A 82 -11.82 28.90 11.52
N SER A 83 -11.66 27.61 11.23
CA SER A 83 -12.48 26.56 11.81
C SER A 83 -12.17 26.39 13.30
N LYS A 84 -13.08 25.74 14.03
CA LYS A 84 -12.74 25.16 15.32
C LYS A 84 -11.69 24.05 15.11
N TYR A 85 -10.92 23.77 16.16
CA TYR A 85 -10.07 22.59 16.18
C TYR A 85 -10.94 21.32 16.13
N ILE A 86 -10.49 20.30 15.40
CA ILE A 86 -11.17 19.01 15.34
C ILE A 86 -11.09 18.24 16.67
N SER A 87 -10.09 18.54 17.50
CA SER A 87 -9.95 18.06 18.87
C SER A 87 -9.21 19.07 19.73
N LYS A 88 -9.56 19.16 21.02
CA LYS A 88 -8.83 19.98 22.01
C LYS A 88 -7.37 19.53 22.16
N TYR A 89 -7.11 18.24 21.91
CA TYR A 89 -5.80 17.62 22.03
C TYR A 89 -5.20 17.29 20.66
N TYR A 90 -5.57 18.05 19.63
CA TYR A 90 -4.99 17.89 18.30
C TYR A 90 -3.54 18.41 18.32
N ASN A 91 -2.64 17.57 18.82
CA ASN A 91 -1.21 17.87 18.96
C ASN A 91 -0.46 16.55 19.18
N CYS A 92 0.64 16.32 18.46
CA CYS A 92 1.67 15.25 18.58
C CYS A 92 1.26 13.76 18.78
N ILE A 93 0.08 13.45 19.35
CA ILE A 93 -0.40 12.08 19.64
C ILE A 93 -1.36 11.54 18.57
N SER A 94 -1.74 12.36 17.60
CA SER A 94 -2.44 11.90 16.40
C SER A 94 -1.38 11.48 15.37
N CYS A 95 -0.71 10.35 15.62
CA CYS A 95 0.16 9.71 14.63
C CYS A 95 -0.66 9.22 13.43
N HIS A 96 -1.02 10.13 12.55
CA HIS A 96 -1.25 9.84 11.15
C HIS A 96 -0.04 10.39 10.43
N ASN A 97 1.09 9.68 10.50
CA ASN A 97 2.29 10.13 9.84
C ASN A 97 1.97 10.32 8.35
N THR A 98 1.99 11.57 7.90
CA THR A 98 1.67 11.92 6.51
C THR A 98 2.84 11.63 5.58
N GLU A 99 3.97 11.24 6.17
CA GLU A 99 5.21 10.90 5.50
C GLU A 99 5.57 9.45 5.80
N ILE A 100 6.38 8.85 4.93
CA ILE A 100 6.82 7.47 5.11
C ILE A 100 7.86 7.45 6.24
N GLU A 101 7.52 6.83 7.37
CA GLU A 101 8.44 6.73 8.53
C GLU A 101 9.64 5.81 8.27
N ALA A 102 9.47 4.79 7.43
CA ALA A 102 10.48 3.79 7.16
C ALA A 102 10.59 3.55 5.65
N PRO A 103 11.72 3.88 5.01
CA PRO A 103 11.89 3.70 3.57
C PRO A 103 11.87 2.22 3.17
N ASN A 104 12.20 1.30 4.09
CA ASN A 104 12.11 -0.14 3.88
C ASN A 104 11.33 -0.83 4.99
N LEU A 105 10.07 -1.16 4.71
CA LEU A 105 9.18 -1.84 5.67
C LEU A 105 9.60 -3.27 6.02
N LYS A 106 10.54 -3.88 5.29
CA LYS A 106 11.04 -5.24 5.58
C LYS A 106 12.06 -5.26 6.71
N VAL A 107 12.60 -4.11 7.08
CA VAL A 107 13.64 -3.95 8.10
C VAL A 107 13.08 -3.13 9.23
N SER A 108 12.95 -3.73 10.41
CA SER A 108 12.56 -3.03 11.63
C SER A 108 13.81 -2.50 12.34
N ASP A 109 14.38 -1.42 11.82
CA ASP A 109 15.50 -0.71 12.45
C ASP A 109 15.01 0.60 13.11
N PRO A 110 14.96 0.67 14.45
CA PRO A 110 14.56 1.88 15.15
C PRO A 110 15.51 3.07 14.93
N GLU A 111 16.79 2.83 14.66
CA GLU A 111 17.80 3.89 14.53
C GLU A 111 17.54 4.76 13.29
N THR A 112 16.96 4.19 12.23
CA THR A 112 16.60 4.96 11.02
C THR A 112 15.49 5.98 11.26
N ARG A 113 14.86 5.98 12.44
CA ARG A 113 13.78 6.90 12.82
C ARG A 113 14.28 8.07 13.68
N LEU A 114 15.58 8.10 14.00
CA LEU A 114 16.19 9.09 14.91
C LEU A 114 16.98 10.20 14.19
N THR A 115 17.08 10.14 12.87
CA THR A 115 17.83 11.09 12.01
C THR A 115 16.93 11.68 10.95
#